data_AF-A0A819LBF6-F1
#
_entry.id   AF-A0A819LBF6-F1
#
_cell.length_a   1.000
_cell.length_b   1.000
_cell.length_c   1.000
_cell.angle_alpha   90.00
_cell.angle_beta   90.00
_cell.angle_gamma   90.00
#
_symmetry.space_group_name_H-M   'P 1'
#
loop_
_entity.id
_entity.type
_entity.pdbx_description
1 polymer ?
#
loop_
_entity_poly.entity_id
_entity_poly.type
_entity_poly.pdbx_seq_one_letter_code
_entity_poly.pdbx_strand_id
1 'polypeptide(L)'
;MENNFEQLIAALQICSSYSDSLCEIRHVLEKQNSELLSSFISQFYQSILILEHWAWELFSKTSHQWMEEPKYLELLHTLALFNKNLIFNYDDIDANTKGSLLIPETVDCINVIFERFEKTTDENDPFISIVSLWFDNLSYFLHDNNEFAMSSILIYITHYIVRKYVMTDQYKFYLNQLHQSPLSPSIFTAKHLFYIKTCSLFLSSYLFAKAQDFIYTSQELLHHFGSDYVQILLLHTCTIESWSAQLLTCIVQLANLFGSCCWWGGEKGPQTKIVFPTDLSTCEYIDALIRIIDY
;
A
#
# COMPACT_ATOMS: atom_id res chain seq x y z
N MET A 1 29.15 -15.27 -15.41
CA MET A 1 28.44 -14.02 -15.77
C MET A 1 28.20 -13.25 -14.48
N GLU A 2 29.29 -12.96 -13.78
CA GLU A 2 29.30 -12.24 -12.52
C GLU A 2 29.92 -10.88 -12.80
N ASN A 3 29.39 -9.84 -12.17
CA ASN A 3 29.66 -8.41 -12.38
C ASN A 3 28.99 -7.78 -13.60
N ASN A 4 27.74 -7.32 -13.43
CA ASN A 4 27.47 -5.95 -13.81
C ASN A 4 26.29 -5.18 -13.17
N PHE A 5 25.80 -5.52 -11.97
CA PHE A 5 24.65 -4.77 -11.43
C PHE A 5 24.98 -3.27 -11.25
N GLU A 6 26.16 -2.94 -10.74
CA GLU A 6 26.61 -1.56 -10.59
C GLU A 6 26.67 -0.78 -11.92
N GLN A 7 27.25 -1.33 -13.00
CA GLN A 7 27.30 -0.56 -14.26
C GLN A 7 25.95 -0.55 -14.98
N LEU A 8 25.07 -1.54 -14.74
CA LEU A 8 23.68 -1.47 -15.20
C LEU A 8 22.94 -0.30 -14.55
N ILE A 9 23.10 -0.11 -13.25
CA ILE A 9 22.52 1.03 -12.53
C ILE A 9 23.18 2.36 -12.96
N ALA A 10 24.50 2.38 -13.16
CA ALA A 10 25.18 3.58 -13.69
C ALA A 10 24.68 3.95 -15.10
N ALA A 11 24.44 2.96 -15.96
CA ALA A 11 23.90 3.19 -17.30
C ALA A 11 22.47 3.75 -17.26
N LEU A 12 21.65 3.30 -16.30
CA LEU A 12 20.30 3.79 -16.08
C LEU A 12 20.27 5.30 -15.75
N GLN A 13 21.25 5.78 -14.99
CA GLN A 13 21.37 7.20 -14.64
C GLN A 13 21.80 8.09 -15.83
N ILE A 14 22.60 7.54 -16.75
CA ILE A 14 23.16 8.31 -17.87
C ILE A 14 22.21 8.38 -19.06
N CYS A 15 21.40 7.34 -19.31
CA CYS A 15 20.53 7.30 -20.47
C CYS A 15 19.25 6.47 -20.22
N SER A 16 18.10 7.15 -20.15
CA SER A 16 16.79 6.52 -19.91
C SER A 16 16.27 5.66 -21.07
N SER A 17 16.97 5.58 -22.20
CA SER A 17 16.52 4.83 -23.39
C SER A 17 17.16 3.46 -23.56
N TYR A 18 17.96 2.98 -22.61
CA TYR A 18 18.63 1.67 -22.71
C TYR A 18 17.69 0.53 -22.29
N SER A 19 16.85 0.12 -23.23
CA SER A 19 15.85 -0.93 -23.05
C SER A 19 16.44 -2.30 -22.67
N ASP A 20 17.73 -2.54 -22.93
CA ASP A 20 18.41 -3.80 -22.57
C ASP A 20 18.83 -3.79 -21.10
N SER A 21 19.26 -2.63 -20.57
CA SER A 21 19.62 -2.48 -19.16
C SER A 21 18.43 -2.70 -18.22
N LEU A 22 17.24 -2.22 -18.58
CA LEU A 22 16.01 -2.46 -17.79
C LEU A 22 15.69 -3.96 -17.67
N CYS A 23 15.80 -4.69 -18.77
CA CYS A 23 15.61 -6.13 -18.79
C CYS A 23 16.65 -6.84 -17.92
N GLU A 24 17.94 -6.50 -18.06
CA GLU A 24 18.99 -7.15 -17.28
C GLU A 24 18.87 -6.87 -15.78
N ILE A 25 18.54 -5.63 -15.38
CA ILE A 25 18.25 -5.28 -13.99
C ILE A 25 17.10 -6.16 -13.47
N ARG A 26 16.00 -6.27 -14.23
CA ARG A 26 14.86 -7.12 -13.87
C ARG A 26 15.29 -8.56 -13.60
N HIS A 27 16.06 -9.16 -14.51
CA HIS A 27 16.52 -10.54 -14.38
C HIS A 27 17.47 -10.73 -13.19
N VAL A 28 18.24 -9.70 -12.80
CA VAL A 28 19.08 -9.75 -11.59
C VAL A 28 18.19 -9.77 -10.34
N LEU A 29 17.16 -8.93 -10.27
CA LEU A 29 16.24 -8.86 -9.14
C LEU A 29 15.40 -10.15 -8.99
N GLU A 30 14.90 -10.71 -10.09
CA GLU A 30 14.11 -11.96 -10.10
C GLU A 30 14.88 -13.17 -9.56
N LYS A 31 16.22 -13.16 -9.66
CA LYS A 31 17.08 -14.23 -9.13
C LYS A 31 17.29 -14.15 -7.62
N GLN A 32 16.95 -13.03 -6.98
CA GLN A 32 17.14 -12.87 -5.55
C GLN A 32 16.02 -13.62 -4.81
N ASN A 33 16.40 -14.74 -4.20
CA ASN A 33 15.54 -15.51 -3.31
C ASN A 33 15.88 -15.20 -1.85
N SER A 34 15.13 -15.82 -0.93
CA SER A 34 15.28 -15.69 0.50
C SER A 34 16.75 -15.91 0.96
N GLU A 35 17.43 -16.93 0.44
CA GLU A 35 18.79 -17.30 0.84
C GLU A 35 19.87 -16.31 0.36
N LEU A 36 19.68 -15.70 -0.81
CA LEU A 36 20.67 -14.82 -1.43
C LEU A 36 20.48 -13.34 -1.07
N LEU A 37 19.27 -12.96 -0.65
CA LEU A 37 18.85 -11.56 -0.52
C LEU A 37 19.77 -10.75 0.42
N SER A 38 20.06 -11.25 1.62
CA SER A 38 20.91 -10.54 2.59
C SER A 38 22.32 -10.27 2.04
N SER A 39 22.94 -11.28 1.40
CA SER A 39 24.24 -11.12 0.76
C SER A 39 24.20 -10.14 -0.41
N PHE A 40 23.13 -10.15 -1.19
CA PHE A 40 22.91 -9.24 -2.31
C PHE A 40 22.73 -7.80 -1.85
N ILE A 41 21.92 -7.55 -0.81
CA ILE A 41 21.76 -6.22 -0.21
C ILE A 41 23.11 -5.71 0.31
N SER A 42 23.83 -6.53 1.08
CA SER A 42 25.13 -6.13 1.64
C SER A 42 26.15 -5.77 0.55
N GLN A 43 26.20 -6.55 -0.53
CA GLN A 43 27.11 -6.33 -1.64
C GLN A 43 26.74 -5.12 -2.51
N PHE A 44 25.45 -4.94 -2.82
CA PHE A 44 24.98 -3.99 -3.83
C PHE A 44 24.11 -2.86 -3.26
N TYR A 45 24.16 -2.62 -1.95
CA TYR A 45 23.32 -1.65 -1.25
C TYR A 45 23.21 -0.31 -1.98
N GLN A 46 24.32 0.29 -2.39
CA GLN A 46 24.33 1.59 -3.07
C GLN A 46 23.62 1.55 -4.42
N SER A 47 23.80 0.47 -5.19
CA SER A 47 23.12 0.31 -6.48
C SER A 47 21.62 0.11 -6.32
N ILE A 48 21.19 -0.60 -5.29
CA ILE A 48 19.77 -0.80 -4.97
C ILE A 48 19.15 0.52 -4.51
N LEU A 49 19.85 1.26 -3.64
CA LEU A 49 19.42 2.58 -3.20
C LEU A 49 19.23 3.53 -4.39
N ILE A 50 20.19 3.57 -5.33
CA ILE A 50 20.06 4.36 -6.56
C ILE A 50 18.85 3.92 -7.39
N LEU A 51 18.60 2.61 -7.49
CA LEU A 51 17.46 2.09 -8.25
C LEU A 51 16.12 2.49 -7.63
N GLU A 52 16.02 2.48 -6.29
CA GLU A 52 14.83 2.95 -5.57
C GLU A 52 14.61 4.45 -5.75
N HIS A 53 15.68 5.25 -5.64
CA HIS A 53 15.58 6.70 -5.89
C HIS A 53 15.18 6.99 -7.33
N TRP A 54 15.74 6.27 -8.28
CA TRP A 54 15.32 6.36 -9.68
C TRP A 54 13.84 6.05 -9.87
N ALA A 55 13.29 5.05 -9.17
CA ALA A 55 11.87 4.72 -9.25
C ALA A 55 10.99 5.86 -8.70
N TRP A 56 11.33 6.40 -7.52
CA TRP A 56 10.64 7.56 -6.94
C TRP A 56 10.71 8.80 -7.84
N GLU A 57 11.88 9.09 -8.40
CA GLU A 57 12.06 10.18 -9.36
C GLU A 57 11.22 9.95 -10.62
N LEU A 58 11.20 8.73 -11.16
CA LEU A 58 10.41 8.37 -12.34
C LEU A 58 8.91 8.62 -12.10
N PHE A 59 8.40 8.34 -10.90
CA PHE A 59 7.01 8.62 -10.54
C PHE A 59 6.71 10.11 -10.40
N SER A 60 7.72 10.92 -10.06
CA SER A 60 7.60 12.38 -9.91
C SER A 60 7.85 13.15 -11.22
N LYS A 61 8.22 12.49 -12.33
CA LYS A 61 8.41 13.16 -13.63
C LYS A 61 7.07 13.60 -14.21
N THR A 62 7.04 14.76 -14.85
CA THR A 62 5.85 15.27 -15.54
C THR A 62 5.56 14.58 -16.87
N SER A 63 6.59 14.02 -17.52
CA SER A 63 6.47 13.21 -18.73
C SER A 63 6.33 11.74 -18.37
N HIS A 64 5.32 11.08 -18.97
CA HIS A 64 4.96 9.71 -18.65
C HIS A 64 5.08 8.76 -19.83
N GLN A 65 5.91 9.12 -20.81
CA GLN A 65 6.22 8.25 -21.95
C GLN A 65 6.72 6.87 -21.51
N TRP A 66 7.36 6.78 -20.34
CA TRP A 66 7.80 5.52 -19.74
C TRP A 66 6.67 4.51 -19.51
N MET A 67 5.42 4.96 -19.34
CA MET A 67 4.27 4.07 -19.15
C MET A 67 3.83 3.39 -20.46
N GLU A 68 4.22 3.95 -21.61
CA GLU A 68 3.95 3.36 -22.92
C GLU A 68 4.94 2.23 -23.24
N GLU A 69 6.03 2.11 -22.47
CA GLU A 69 7.07 1.10 -22.63
C GLU A 69 6.90 -0.05 -21.63
N PRO A 70 6.53 -1.27 -22.08
CA PRO A 70 6.25 -2.40 -21.19
C PRO A 70 7.41 -2.76 -20.25
N LYS A 71 8.66 -2.55 -20.70
CA LYS A 71 9.87 -2.88 -19.94
C LYS A 71 9.99 -2.08 -18.64
N TYR A 72 9.54 -0.82 -18.64
CA TYR A 72 9.49 -0.01 -17.43
C TYR A 72 8.50 -0.59 -16.43
N LEU A 73 7.29 -0.92 -16.88
CA LEU A 73 6.25 -1.50 -16.02
C LEU A 73 6.69 -2.85 -15.44
N GLU A 74 7.30 -3.71 -16.26
CA GLU A 74 7.83 -5.01 -15.85
C GLU A 74 8.94 -4.87 -14.79
N LEU A 75 9.88 -3.94 -14.99
CA LEU A 75 10.91 -3.66 -14.00
C LEU A 75 10.32 -3.13 -12.69
N LEU A 76 9.40 -2.18 -12.77
CA LEU A 76 8.77 -1.58 -11.57
C LEU A 76 7.95 -2.61 -10.79
N HIS A 77 7.21 -3.48 -11.47
CA HIS A 77 6.53 -4.60 -10.80
C HIS A 77 7.51 -5.56 -10.11
N THR A 78 8.63 -5.86 -10.77
CA THR A 78 9.67 -6.73 -10.22
C THR A 78 10.34 -6.09 -9.00
N LEU A 79 10.62 -4.79 -9.06
CA LEU A 79 11.19 -4.04 -7.97
C LEU A 79 10.24 -3.94 -6.77
N ALA A 80 8.94 -3.73 -7.03
CA ALA A 80 7.93 -3.78 -5.97
C ALA A 80 7.86 -5.16 -5.28
N LEU A 81 7.98 -6.26 -6.04
CA LEU A 81 8.03 -7.60 -5.47
C LEU A 81 9.33 -7.84 -4.70
N PHE A 82 10.46 -7.36 -5.21
CA PHE A 82 11.75 -7.38 -4.52
C PHE A 82 11.66 -6.66 -3.17
N ASN A 83 11.04 -5.47 -3.12
CA ASN A 83 10.80 -4.72 -1.90
C ASN A 83 9.89 -5.44 -0.92
N LYS A 84 8.85 -6.12 -1.40
CA LYS A 84 8.02 -6.97 -0.56
C LYS A 84 8.82 -8.11 0.05
N ASN A 85 9.70 -8.74 -0.73
CA ASN A 85 10.60 -9.78 -0.22
C ASN A 85 11.62 -9.22 0.78
N LEU A 86 12.15 -8.01 0.56
CA LEU A 86 13.03 -7.32 1.51
C LEU A 86 12.35 -7.09 2.87
N ILE A 87 11.04 -6.81 2.87
CA ILE A 87 10.27 -6.60 4.10
C ILE A 87 10.12 -7.93 4.86
N PHE A 88 9.54 -8.94 4.21
CA PHE A 88 9.10 -10.18 4.88
C PHE A 88 10.16 -11.29 4.98
N ASN A 89 11.17 -11.30 4.11
CA ASN A 89 12.26 -12.27 4.22
C ASN A 89 13.37 -11.68 5.12
N TYR A 90 13.34 -12.10 6.39
CA TYR A 90 14.46 -12.25 7.36
C TYR A 90 14.69 -11.24 8.48
N ASP A 91 15.23 -11.88 9.54
CA ASP A 91 15.88 -11.43 10.77
C ASP A 91 17.30 -10.83 10.57
N ASP A 92 17.91 -10.94 9.38
CA ASP A 92 19.34 -10.60 9.17
C ASP A 92 19.61 -9.24 8.50
N ILE A 93 18.59 -8.58 7.94
CA ILE A 93 18.70 -7.21 7.42
C ILE A 93 18.01 -6.29 8.41
N ASP A 94 18.74 -5.36 8.99
CA ASP A 94 18.21 -4.48 10.02
C ASP A 94 17.18 -3.49 9.45
N ALA A 95 16.26 -3.04 10.32
CA ALA A 95 15.17 -2.16 9.94
C ALA A 95 15.62 -0.81 9.36
N ASN A 96 16.79 -0.28 9.76
CA ASN A 96 17.29 0.99 9.20
C ASN A 96 17.75 0.83 7.75
N THR A 97 18.42 -0.28 7.43
CA THR A 97 18.80 -0.60 6.05
C THR A 97 17.56 -0.79 5.18
N LYS A 98 16.51 -1.46 5.69
CA LYS A 98 15.23 -1.58 4.97
C LYS A 98 14.57 -0.21 4.79
N GLY A 99 14.52 0.59 5.86
CA GLY A 99 13.92 1.92 5.85
C GLY A 99 14.59 2.88 4.88
N SER A 100 15.92 2.87 4.77
CA SER A 100 16.66 3.74 3.84
C SER A 100 16.45 3.37 2.38
N LEU A 101 16.15 2.10 2.07
CA LEU A 101 15.83 1.67 0.71
C LEU A 101 14.38 1.97 0.33
N LEU A 102 13.45 1.80 1.28
CA LEU A 102 12.01 1.84 0.98
C LEU A 102 11.40 3.25 1.11
N ILE A 103 11.85 4.04 2.09
CA ILE A 103 11.29 5.38 2.36
C ILE A 103 11.88 6.38 1.36
N PRO A 104 11.06 7.16 0.65
CA PRO A 104 11.56 8.16 -0.29
C PRO A 104 12.38 9.23 0.45
N GLU A 105 13.39 9.81 -0.21
CA GLU A 105 14.27 10.80 0.42
C GLU A 105 13.57 12.13 0.76
N THR A 106 12.58 12.53 -0.05
CA THR A 106 11.96 13.85 0.05
C THR A 106 10.45 13.80 -0.10
N VAL A 107 9.77 14.75 0.54
CA VAL A 107 8.32 14.96 0.38
C VAL A 107 7.95 15.52 -1.00
N ASP A 108 8.90 16.12 -1.72
CA ASP A 108 8.64 16.73 -3.03
C ASP A 108 8.22 15.68 -4.07
N CYS A 109 8.87 14.51 -4.07
CA CYS A 109 8.48 13.39 -4.95
C CYS A 109 7.05 12.94 -4.65
N ILE A 110 6.69 12.85 -3.36
CA ILE A 110 5.36 12.48 -2.89
C ILE A 110 4.30 13.50 -3.30
N ASN A 111 4.61 14.80 -3.21
CA ASN A 111 3.70 15.87 -3.61
C ASN A 111 3.33 15.76 -5.08
N VAL A 112 4.31 15.55 -5.95
CA VAL A 112 4.05 15.42 -7.39
C VAL A 112 3.21 14.18 -7.69
N ILE A 113 3.46 13.06 -7.01
CA ILE A 113 2.65 11.84 -7.13
C ILE A 113 1.20 12.11 -6.77
N PHE A 114 0.94 12.73 -5.62
CA PHE A 114 -0.44 13.00 -5.18
C PHE A 114 -1.14 14.05 -6.04
N GLU A 115 -0.45 15.13 -6.42
CA GLU A 115 -0.99 16.09 -7.38
C GLU A 115 -1.42 15.43 -8.69
N ARG A 116 -0.67 14.42 -9.14
CA ARG A 116 -1.02 13.67 -10.33
C ARG A 116 -2.24 12.78 -10.11
N PHE A 117 -2.32 12.07 -8.99
CA PHE A 117 -3.52 11.29 -8.64
C PHE A 117 -4.78 12.16 -8.65
N GLU A 118 -4.69 13.40 -8.18
CA GLU A 118 -5.80 14.36 -8.19
C GLU A 118 -6.15 14.84 -9.60
N LYS A 119 -5.17 15.01 -10.50
CA LYS A 119 -5.37 15.47 -11.88
C LYS A 119 -5.82 14.37 -12.84
N THR A 120 -5.51 13.10 -12.55
CA THR A 120 -5.89 11.97 -13.39
C THR A 120 -7.42 11.79 -13.40
N THR A 121 -8.04 11.80 -14.58
CA THR A 121 -9.49 11.53 -14.75
C THR A 121 -9.78 10.07 -15.12
N ASP A 122 -8.80 9.32 -15.61
CA ASP A 122 -8.95 7.90 -15.92
C ASP A 122 -9.00 7.09 -14.62
N GLU A 123 -10.10 6.36 -14.41
CA GLU A 123 -10.29 5.51 -13.24
C GLU A 123 -9.33 4.30 -13.23
N ASN A 124 -8.81 3.91 -14.40
CA ASN A 124 -7.92 2.76 -14.59
C ASN A 124 -6.49 3.15 -14.96
N ASP A 125 -6.06 4.39 -14.69
CA ASP A 125 -4.71 4.85 -15.01
C ASP A 125 -3.64 3.89 -14.44
N PRO A 126 -2.80 3.25 -15.29
CA PRO A 126 -1.77 2.32 -14.85
C PRO A 126 -0.80 2.90 -13.83
N PHE A 127 -0.58 4.22 -13.86
CA PHE A 127 0.25 4.91 -12.88
C PHE A 127 -0.22 4.68 -11.44
N ILE A 128 -1.54 4.76 -11.22
CA ILE A 128 -2.13 4.60 -9.89
C ILE A 128 -1.89 3.17 -9.40
N SER A 129 -2.07 2.19 -10.28
CA SER A 129 -1.82 0.78 -9.97
C SER A 129 -0.36 0.52 -9.59
N ILE A 130 0.60 1.07 -10.34
CA ILE A 130 2.03 0.88 -10.08
C ILE A 130 2.46 1.57 -8.78
N VAL A 131 2.13 2.85 -8.62
CA VAL A 131 2.51 3.62 -7.43
C VAL A 131 1.85 3.06 -6.16
N SER A 132 0.64 2.50 -6.28
CA SER A 132 -0.01 1.80 -5.16
C SER A 132 0.85 0.69 -4.58
N LEU A 133 1.68 0.01 -5.40
CA LEU A 133 2.56 -1.05 -4.91
C LEU A 133 3.65 -0.51 -3.96
N TRP A 134 4.15 0.71 -4.22
CA TRP A 134 5.12 1.36 -3.33
C TRP A 134 4.46 1.76 -2.01
N PHE A 135 3.25 2.32 -2.05
CA PHE A 135 2.50 2.62 -0.82
C PHE A 135 2.12 1.35 -0.05
N ASP A 136 1.73 0.27 -0.72
CA ASP A 136 1.49 -1.03 -0.09
C ASP A 136 2.76 -1.54 0.61
N ASN A 137 3.91 -1.51 -0.06
CA ASN A 137 5.20 -1.90 0.52
C ASN A 137 5.59 -1.04 1.72
N LEU A 138 5.45 0.29 1.62
CA LEU A 138 5.65 1.19 2.76
C LEU A 138 4.73 0.86 3.94
N SER A 139 3.49 0.46 3.66
CA SER A 139 2.53 0.06 4.70
C SER A 139 2.98 -1.21 5.40
N TYR A 140 3.37 -2.24 4.63
CA TYR A 140 3.89 -3.49 5.19
C TYR A 140 5.15 -3.25 6.02
N PHE A 141 6.10 -2.44 5.51
CA PHE A 141 7.30 -2.07 6.26
C PHE A 141 6.96 -1.37 7.59
N LEU A 142 6.03 -0.40 7.55
CA LEU A 142 5.62 0.36 8.72
C LEU A 142 4.91 -0.50 9.77
N HIS A 143 4.10 -1.48 9.33
CA HIS A 143 3.43 -2.40 10.23
C HIS A 143 4.41 -3.21 11.09
N ASP A 144 5.50 -3.69 10.46
CA ASP A 144 6.52 -4.51 11.13
C ASP A 144 7.54 -3.65 11.90
N ASN A 145 7.77 -2.40 11.51
CA ASN A 145 8.81 -1.51 12.05
C ASN A 145 8.19 -0.20 12.56
N ASN A 146 7.39 -0.31 13.61
CA ASN A 146 6.58 0.79 14.16
C ASN A 146 7.40 2.03 14.58
N GLU A 147 8.69 1.88 14.89
CA GLU A 147 9.60 2.99 15.19
C GLU A 147 9.73 4.00 14.04
N PHE A 148 9.49 3.57 12.80
CA PHE A 148 9.52 4.45 11.62
C PHE A 148 8.28 5.33 11.50
N ALA A 149 7.22 5.12 12.28
CA ALA A 149 6.05 6.00 12.27
C ALA A 149 6.37 7.45 12.63
N MET A 150 7.51 7.70 13.30
CA MET A 150 8.01 9.04 13.59
C MET A 150 8.79 9.69 12.44
N SER A 151 8.99 9.00 11.32
CA SER A 151 9.59 9.56 10.11
C SER A 151 8.74 10.72 9.60
N SER A 152 9.34 11.89 9.41
CA SER A 152 8.65 13.09 8.92
C SER A 152 7.95 12.86 7.58
N ILE A 153 8.54 12.02 6.72
CA ILE A 153 8.00 11.66 5.41
C ILE A 153 6.79 10.74 5.54
N LEU A 154 6.86 9.74 6.43
CA LEU A 154 5.71 8.86 6.66
C LEU A 154 4.56 9.60 7.35
N ILE A 155 4.85 10.47 8.32
CA ILE A 155 3.86 11.37 8.92
C ILE A 155 3.20 12.23 7.84
N TYR A 156 4.01 12.83 6.95
CA TYR A 156 3.51 13.65 5.85
C TYR A 156 2.58 12.86 4.92
N ILE A 157 3.00 11.69 4.45
CA ILE A 157 2.21 10.79 3.59
C ILE A 157 0.90 10.43 4.28
N THR A 158 0.95 10.00 5.55
CA THR A 158 -0.25 9.64 6.32
C THR A 158 -1.22 10.82 6.41
N HIS A 159 -0.74 12.00 6.79
CA HIS A 159 -1.59 13.20 6.93
C HIS A 159 -2.21 13.59 5.58
N TYR A 160 -1.47 13.45 4.48
CA TYR A 160 -2.01 13.67 3.14
C TYR A 160 -3.09 12.64 2.81
N ILE A 161 -2.78 11.35 2.94
CA ILE A 161 -3.70 10.24 2.65
C ILE A 161 -5.01 10.41 3.40
N VAL A 162 -4.96 10.66 4.71
CA VAL A 162 -6.18 10.76 5.49
C VAL A 162 -7.00 12.00 5.12
N ARG A 163 -6.37 13.17 4.90
CA ARG A 163 -7.09 14.42 4.58
C ARG A 163 -7.67 14.43 3.18
N LYS A 164 -6.94 13.89 2.21
CA LYS A 164 -7.23 14.03 0.78
C LYS A 164 -7.92 12.82 0.17
N TYR A 165 -7.84 11.67 0.84
CA TYR A 165 -8.45 10.44 0.35
C TYR A 165 -9.42 9.88 1.39
N VAL A 166 -8.97 9.38 2.54
CA VAL A 166 -9.83 8.62 3.47
C VAL A 166 -10.99 9.44 4.02
N MET A 167 -10.74 10.63 4.56
CA MET A 167 -11.76 11.51 5.17
C MET A 167 -12.47 12.40 4.14
N THR A 168 -12.81 11.83 2.98
CA THR A 168 -13.51 12.55 1.89
C THR A 168 -14.78 11.85 1.45
N ASP A 169 -15.65 12.59 0.77
CA ASP A 169 -16.84 12.03 0.12
C ASP A 169 -16.48 11.07 -1.02
N GLN A 170 -15.32 11.23 -1.66
CA GLN A 170 -14.85 10.35 -2.72
C GLN A 170 -14.53 8.95 -2.18
N TYR A 171 -13.94 8.84 -0.98
CA TYR A 171 -13.75 7.56 -0.31
C TYR A 171 -15.10 6.89 -0.01
N LYS A 172 -16.07 7.64 0.51
CA LYS A 172 -17.44 7.14 0.73
C LYS A 172 -18.10 6.70 -0.57
N PHE A 173 -17.90 7.43 -1.66
CA PHE A 173 -18.40 7.04 -2.98
C PHE A 173 -17.87 5.66 -3.40
N TYR A 174 -16.56 5.43 -3.30
CA TYR A 174 -15.99 4.12 -3.62
C TYR A 174 -16.43 3.03 -2.64
N LEU A 175 -16.53 3.34 -1.35
CA LEU A 175 -17.03 2.41 -0.33
C LEU A 175 -18.49 1.99 -0.63
N ASN A 176 -19.32 2.92 -1.07
CA ASN A 176 -20.70 2.66 -1.47
C ASN A 176 -20.81 1.75 -2.71
N GLN A 177 -19.82 1.74 -3.61
CA GLN A 177 -19.81 0.80 -4.74
C GLN A 177 -19.68 -0.66 -4.27
N LEU A 178 -19.00 -0.90 -3.13
CA LEU A 178 -18.90 -2.23 -2.53
C LEU A 178 -20.22 -2.74 -1.93
N HIS A 179 -21.25 -1.91 -1.79
CA HIS A 179 -22.56 -2.35 -1.31
C HIS A 179 -23.44 -2.99 -2.41
N GLN A 180 -22.95 -3.07 -3.65
CA GLN A 180 -23.70 -3.68 -4.74
C GLN A 180 -23.67 -5.22 -4.61
N SER A 181 -24.83 -5.87 -4.77
CA SER A 181 -24.95 -7.32 -4.85
C SER A 181 -25.97 -7.68 -5.94
N PRO A 182 -25.58 -8.37 -7.03
CA PRO A 182 -24.25 -8.90 -7.30
C PRO A 182 -23.22 -7.80 -7.63
N LEU A 183 -21.97 -8.02 -7.22
CA LEU A 183 -20.87 -7.09 -7.44
C LEU A 183 -20.28 -7.27 -8.84
N SER A 184 -20.27 -6.22 -9.66
CA SER A 184 -19.61 -6.29 -10.98
C SER A 184 -18.09 -6.27 -10.82
N PRO A 185 -17.32 -7.15 -11.49
CA PRO A 185 -15.86 -7.08 -11.48
C PRO A 185 -15.33 -5.74 -12.01
N SER A 186 -16.10 -5.05 -12.86
CA SER A 186 -15.71 -3.77 -13.45
C SER A 186 -15.63 -2.61 -12.47
N ILE A 187 -16.14 -2.75 -11.23
CA ILE A 187 -16.04 -1.68 -10.23
C ILE A 187 -14.61 -1.51 -9.73
N PHE A 188 -13.77 -2.56 -9.80
CA PHE A 188 -12.43 -2.56 -9.22
C PHE A 188 -11.44 -1.87 -10.15
N THR A 189 -11.61 -0.55 -10.29
CA THR A 189 -10.69 0.30 -11.03
C THR A 189 -9.42 0.58 -10.22
N ALA A 190 -8.37 1.08 -10.88
CA ALA A 190 -7.12 1.43 -10.22
C ALA A 190 -7.35 2.45 -9.08
N LYS A 191 -8.19 3.46 -9.31
CA LYS A 191 -8.57 4.43 -8.27
C LYS A 191 -9.38 3.80 -7.16
N HIS A 192 -10.38 2.98 -7.46
CA HIS A 192 -11.16 2.33 -6.43
C HIS A 192 -10.26 1.51 -5.49
N LEU A 193 -9.35 0.71 -6.05
CA LEU A 193 -8.37 -0.05 -5.27
C LEU A 193 -7.44 0.86 -4.48
N PHE A 194 -6.95 1.96 -5.07
CA PHE A 194 -6.11 2.91 -4.32
C PHE A 194 -6.84 3.51 -3.11
N TYR A 195 -8.08 3.97 -3.29
CA TYR A 195 -8.88 4.54 -2.21
C TYR A 195 -9.18 3.51 -1.12
N ILE A 196 -9.72 2.34 -1.49
CA ILE A 196 -10.23 1.39 -0.48
C ILE A 196 -9.16 0.46 0.06
N LYS A 197 -8.32 -0.11 -0.79
CA LYS A 197 -7.25 -1.01 -0.35
C LYS A 197 -6.05 -0.20 0.14
N THR A 198 -5.40 0.56 -0.75
CA THR A 198 -4.07 1.12 -0.50
C THR A 198 -4.09 2.14 0.64
N CYS A 199 -5.03 3.10 0.61
CA CYS A 199 -5.14 4.10 1.66
C CYS A 199 -5.53 3.50 3.02
N SER A 200 -6.43 2.51 3.03
CA SER A 200 -6.84 1.84 4.28
C SER A 200 -5.70 1.01 4.87
N LEU A 201 -4.94 0.29 4.03
CA LEU A 201 -3.75 -0.45 4.45
C LEU A 201 -2.69 0.50 5.04
N PHE A 202 -2.37 1.60 4.35
CA PHE A 202 -1.39 2.56 4.82
C PHE A 202 -1.79 3.19 6.16
N LEU A 203 -3.04 3.66 6.24
CA LEU A 203 -3.54 4.28 7.46
C LEU A 203 -3.61 3.29 8.62
N SER A 204 -4.06 2.04 8.38
CA SER A 204 -4.09 1.01 9.42
C SER A 204 -2.70 0.73 9.99
N SER A 205 -1.70 0.58 9.11
CA SER A 205 -0.30 0.33 9.49
C SER A 205 0.26 1.47 10.35
N TYR A 206 -0.02 2.72 9.98
CA TYR A 206 0.39 3.89 10.76
C TYR A 206 -0.30 3.98 12.12
N LEU A 207 -1.60 3.69 12.20
CA LEU A 207 -2.36 3.75 13.45
C LEU A 207 -1.93 2.66 14.45
N PHE A 208 -1.51 1.49 13.98
CA PHE A 208 -0.92 0.44 14.83
C PHE A 208 0.37 0.89 15.52
N ALA A 209 1.15 1.77 14.89
CA ALA A 209 2.45 2.23 15.38
C ALA A 209 2.40 3.23 16.57
N LYS A 210 1.28 3.32 17.29
CA LYS A 210 1.06 4.26 18.41
C LYS A 210 1.33 5.72 18.04
N ALA A 211 0.73 6.18 16.94
CA ALA A 211 0.81 7.56 16.48
C ALA A 211 0.46 8.56 17.60
N GLN A 212 1.42 9.41 17.98
CA GLN A 212 1.24 10.42 19.04
C GLN A 212 0.63 11.73 18.50
N ASP A 213 0.80 12.02 17.21
CA ASP A 213 0.38 13.27 16.56
C ASP A 213 -0.49 13.00 15.30
N PHE A 214 -1.66 12.38 15.50
CA PHE A 214 -2.64 12.21 14.42
C PHE A 214 -3.74 13.26 14.50
N ILE A 215 -4.20 13.70 13.32
CA ILE A 215 -5.05 14.89 13.14
C ILE A 215 -6.55 14.65 13.32
N TYR A 216 -6.98 13.38 13.39
CA TYR A 216 -8.35 12.98 13.70
C TYR A 216 -8.34 12.12 14.96
N THR A 217 -9.50 11.67 15.42
CA THR A 217 -9.66 10.69 16.49
C THR A 217 -10.12 9.35 15.93
N SER A 218 -9.94 8.26 16.67
CA SER A 218 -10.48 6.94 16.29
C SER A 218 -12.00 7.00 16.10
N GLN A 219 -12.68 7.81 16.92
CA GLN A 219 -14.13 7.99 16.83
C GLN A 219 -14.54 8.67 15.52
N GLU A 220 -13.84 9.73 15.10
CA GLU A 220 -14.15 10.41 13.83
C GLU A 220 -13.95 9.49 12.62
N LEU A 221 -12.88 8.70 12.61
CA LEU A 221 -12.66 7.69 11.57
C LEU A 221 -13.79 6.65 11.56
N LEU A 222 -14.14 6.08 12.72
CA LEU A 222 -15.19 5.06 12.82
C LEU A 222 -16.58 5.59 12.44
N HIS A 223 -16.92 6.84 12.79
CA HIS A 223 -18.16 7.46 12.31
C HIS A 223 -18.16 7.67 10.79
N HIS A 224 -16.98 7.85 10.18
CA HIS A 224 -16.87 8.11 8.75
C HIS A 224 -17.04 6.86 7.88
N PHE A 225 -16.48 5.70 8.29
CA PHE A 225 -16.51 4.48 7.46
C PHE A 225 -17.02 3.21 8.19
N GLY A 226 -17.12 3.21 9.51
CA GLY A 226 -17.27 1.98 10.30
C GLY A 226 -18.57 1.22 10.04
N SER A 227 -19.70 1.93 9.94
CA SER A 227 -21.00 1.31 9.60
C SER A 227 -20.99 0.71 8.19
N ASP A 228 -20.47 1.45 7.22
CA ASP A 228 -20.38 1.03 5.82
C ASP A 228 -19.52 -0.23 5.68
N TYR A 229 -18.37 -0.28 6.35
CA TYR A 229 -17.53 -1.48 6.41
C TYR A 229 -18.29 -2.71 6.93
N VAL A 230 -19.00 -2.58 8.06
CA VAL A 230 -19.74 -3.71 8.63
C VAL A 230 -20.84 -4.17 7.69
N GLN A 231 -21.58 -3.26 7.06
CA GLN A 231 -22.61 -3.61 6.08
C GLN A 231 -22.03 -4.35 4.87
N ILE A 232 -20.89 -3.90 4.34
CA ILE A 232 -20.17 -4.59 3.26
C ILE A 232 -19.80 -6.01 3.67
N LEU A 233 -19.22 -6.19 4.87
CA LEU A 233 -18.85 -7.52 5.38
C LEU A 233 -20.07 -8.45 5.47
N LEU A 234 -21.16 -7.97 6.09
CA LEU A 234 -22.39 -8.72 6.27
C LEU A 234 -23.08 -9.05 4.94
N LEU A 235 -23.01 -8.15 3.96
CA LEU A 235 -23.58 -8.37 2.63
C LEU A 235 -22.87 -9.49 1.88
N HIS A 236 -21.54 -9.51 1.91
CA HIS A 236 -20.73 -10.40 1.07
C HIS A 236 -20.35 -11.72 1.75
N THR A 237 -20.43 -11.83 3.07
CA THR A 237 -20.10 -13.08 3.82
C THR A 237 -20.95 -14.29 3.38
N CYS A 238 -22.12 -14.08 2.78
CA CYS A 238 -22.96 -15.17 2.26
C CYS A 238 -22.52 -15.67 0.87
N THR A 239 -21.58 -15.00 0.21
CA THR A 239 -21.13 -15.29 -1.16
C THR A 239 -19.61 -15.48 -1.26
N ILE A 240 -18.95 -15.88 -0.16
CA ILE A 240 -17.48 -16.00 -0.03
C ILE A 240 -16.87 -16.81 -1.17
N GLU A 241 -17.52 -17.90 -1.59
CA GLU A 241 -17.04 -18.77 -2.68
C GLU A 241 -16.85 -18.04 -4.03
N SER A 242 -17.53 -16.90 -4.20
CA SER A 242 -17.51 -16.09 -5.43
C SER A 242 -16.66 -14.83 -5.30
N TRP A 243 -15.96 -14.63 -4.18
CA TRP A 243 -15.15 -13.45 -3.97
C TRP A 243 -13.99 -13.39 -4.96
N SER A 244 -13.82 -12.23 -5.60
CA SER A 244 -12.61 -11.94 -6.34
C SER A 244 -11.46 -11.61 -5.38
N ALA A 245 -10.23 -11.75 -5.86
CA ALA A 245 -9.04 -11.34 -5.09
C ALA A 245 -9.10 -9.85 -4.71
N GLN A 246 -9.67 -9.00 -5.58
CA GLN A 246 -9.87 -7.57 -5.34
C GLN A 246 -10.86 -7.33 -4.19
N LEU A 247 -12.02 -8.00 -4.19
CA LEU A 247 -13.01 -7.88 -3.12
C LEU A 247 -12.41 -8.32 -1.79
N LEU A 248 -11.79 -9.50 -1.76
CA LEU A 248 -11.11 -10.03 -0.57
C LEU A 248 -10.10 -9.02 -0.04
N THR A 249 -9.26 -8.46 -0.91
CA THR A 249 -8.24 -7.50 -0.50
C THR A 249 -8.87 -6.23 0.08
N CYS A 250 -9.92 -5.67 -0.54
CA CYS A 250 -10.64 -4.51 0.01
C CYS A 250 -11.23 -4.80 1.39
N ILE A 251 -11.90 -5.95 1.56
CA ILE A 251 -12.50 -6.34 2.85
C ILE A 251 -11.42 -6.50 3.92
N VAL A 252 -10.30 -7.15 3.60
CA VAL A 252 -9.18 -7.33 4.54
C VAL A 252 -8.61 -5.99 4.98
N GLN A 253 -8.38 -5.05 4.06
CA GLN A 253 -7.79 -3.76 4.44
C GLN A 253 -8.77 -2.84 5.18
N LEU A 254 -10.07 -2.92 4.88
CA LEU A 254 -11.09 -2.24 5.69
C LEU A 254 -11.17 -2.84 7.10
N ALA A 255 -11.09 -4.18 7.23
CA ALA A 255 -11.04 -4.86 8.52
C ALA A 255 -9.80 -4.46 9.32
N ASN A 256 -8.63 -4.37 8.69
CA ASN A 256 -7.39 -3.89 9.31
C ASN A 256 -7.52 -2.46 9.81
N LEU A 257 -8.10 -1.55 9.01
CA LEU A 257 -8.33 -0.17 9.41
C LEU A 257 -9.33 -0.07 10.57
N PHE A 258 -10.44 -0.81 10.49
CA PHE A 258 -11.42 -0.91 11.57
C PHE A 258 -10.79 -1.40 12.87
N GLY A 259 -10.02 -2.49 12.80
CA GLY A 259 -9.26 -3.03 13.92
C GLY A 259 -8.28 -2.00 14.49
N SER A 260 -7.50 -1.34 13.64
CA SER A 260 -6.54 -0.30 14.07
C SER A 260 -7.23 0.82 14.84
N CYS A 261 -8.39 1.29 14.38
CA CYS A 261 -9.16 2.33 15.06
C CYS A 261 -9.69 1.86 16.42
N CYS A 262 -10.12 0.61 16.53
CA CYS A 262 -10.68 0.04 17.76
C CYS A 262 -9.63 -0.24 18.84
N TRP A 263 -8.36 -0.36 18.45
CA TRP A 263 -7.22 -0.64 19.34
C TRP A 263 -6.28 0.55 19.49
N TRP A 264 -6.63 1.68 18.88
CA TRP A 264 -5.79 2.87 18.87
C TRP A 264 -5.63 3.45 20.29
N GLY A 265 -4.39 3.75 20.66
CA GLY A 265 -4.03 4.28 21.98
C GLY A 265 -3.92 3.20 23.06
N GLY A 266 -4.15 1.93 22.72
CA GLY A 266 -4.09 0.81 23.66
C GLY A 266 -5.32 0.65 24.56
N GLU A 267 -6.32 1.54 24.44
CA GLU A 267 -7.59 1.41 25.14
C GLU A 267 -8.55 0.51 24.35
N LYS A 268 -9.00 -0.58 24.97
CA LYS A 268 -9.88 -1.57 24.32
C LYS A 268 -11.33 -1.16 24.41
N GLY A 269 -11.96 -0.88 23.27
CA GLY A 269 -13.39 -1.12 23.10
C GLY A 269 -14.41 -0.05 23.50
N PRO A 270 -14.11 1.17 24.02
CA PRO A 270 -15.17 2.17 24.13
C PRO A 270 -15.70 2.58 22.76
N GLN A 271 -14.83 2.63 21.74
CA GLN A 271 -15.22 3.13 20.41
C GLN A 271 -15.97 2.08 19.58
N THR A 272 -15.89 0.78 19.91
CA THR A 272 -16.60 -0.25 19.14
C THR A 272 -18.12 -0.09 19.23
N LYS A 273 -18.63 0.50 20.32
CA LYS A 273 -20.06 0.81 20.48
C LYS A 273 -20.61 1.81 19.46
N ILE A 274 -19.75 2.59 18.80
CA ILE A 274 -20.14 3.47 17.68
C ILE A 274 -20.70 2.63 16.53
N VAL A 275 -20.10 1.46 16.29
CA VAL A 275 -20.44 0.57 15.18
C VAL A 275 -21.32 -0.60 15.62
N PHE A 276 -21.12 -1.09 16.85
CA PHE A 276 -21.89 -2.17 17.46
C PHE A 276 -22.64 -1.67 18.70
N PRO A 277 -23.77 -0.95 18.52
CA PRO A 277 -24.54 -0.42 19.65
C PRO A 277 -25.27 -1.51 20.44
N THR A 278 -25.39 -2.73 19.91
CA THR A 278 -26.10 -3.85 20.53
C THR A 278 -25.26 -5.13 20.52
N ASP A 279 -25.56 -6.05 21.45
CA ASP A 279 -24.93 -7.37 21.45
C ASP A 279 -25.27 -8.16 20.18
N LEU A 280 -26.48 -7.96 19.63
CA LEU A 280 -26.92 -8.60 18.39
C LEU A 280 -26.03 -8.22 17.21
N SER A 281 -25.75 -6.93 17.01
CA SER A 281 -24.89 -6.49 15.89
C SER A 281 -23.44 -6.96 16.07
N THR A 282 -22.99 -7.10 17.32
CA THR A 282 -21.70 -7.71 17.62
C THR A 282 -21.67 -9.19 17.22
N CYS A 283 -22.71 -9.95 17.57
CA CYS A 283 -22.83 -11.37 17.20
C CYS A 283 -22.89 -11.57 15.69
N GLU A 284 -23.69 -10.79 14.97
CA GLU A 284 -23.81 -10.86 13.51
C GLU A 284 -22.46 -10.63 12.82
N TYR A 285 -21.69 -9.65 13.31
CA TYR A 285 -20.35 -9.37 12.83
C TYR A 285 -19.37 -10.51 13.10
N ILE A 286 -19.37 -11.07 14.31
CA ILE A 286 -18.52 -12.21 14.68
C ILE A 286 -18.85 -13.43 13.81
N ASP A 287 -20.13 -13.74 13.62
CA ASP A 287 -20.57 -14.86 12.77
C ASP A 287 -20.12 -14.67 11.32
N ALA A 288 -20.13 -13.43 10.81
CA ALA A 288 -19.62 -13.13 9.48
C ALA A 288 -18.11 -13.33 9.36
N LEU A 289 -17.34 -12.94 10.39
CA LEU A 289 -15.90 -13.21 10.43
C LEU A 289 -15.59 -14.71 10.50
N ILE A 290 -16.34 -15.47 11.32
CA ILE A 290 -16.19 -16.94 11.42
C ILE A 290 -16.42 -17.58 10.05
N ARG A 291 -17.50 -17.22 9.35
CA ARG A 291 -17.76 -17.71 7.98
C ARG A 291 -16.60 -17.45 7.01
N ILE A 292 -15.96 -16.28 7.12
CA ILE A 292 -14.82 -15.92 6.27
C ILE A 292 -13.57 -16.74 6.61
N ILE A 293 -13.33 -17.02 7.88
CA ILE A 293 -12.15 -17.79 8.34
C ILE A 293 -12.32 -19.29 8.08
N ASP A 294 -13.55 -19.81 8.18
CA ASP A 294 -13.85 -21.23 7.98
C ASP A 294 -13.77 -21.68 6.52
N TYR A 295 -13.75 -20.74 5.57
CA TYR A 295 -13.64 -21.00 4.13
C TYR A 295 -12.19 -21.02 3.66
#